data_AF-X1SVS3-F1
#
_entry.id   AF-X1SVS3-F1
#
_cell.length_a   1.000
_cell.length_b   1.000
_cell.length_c   1.000
_cell.angle_alpha   90.00
_cell.angle_beta   90.00
_cell.angle_gamma   90.00
#
_symmetry.space_group_name_H-M   'P 1'
#
loop_
_entity.id
_entity.type
_entity.pdbx_description
1 polymer ?
#
loop_
_entity_poly.entity_id
_entity_poly.type
_entity_poly.pdbx_seq_one_letter_code
_entity_poly.pdbx_strand_id
1 'polypeptide(L)'
;AWILATCRDTIYRDGAKAVELAKKAVELDANAMKLDTLAAAYAEVGKFEDAITTQEEAIDLLKKEVKPKNLIDQFGERLKSYKAHKPWREK
;
A
#
# COMPACT_ATOMS: atom_id res chain seq x y z
N ALA A 1 2.96 -9.20 4.60
CA ALA A 1 2.45 -8.56 3.38
C ALA A 1 3.39 -7.47 2.88
N TRP A 2 3.67 -6.44 3.68
CA TRP A 2 4.55 -5.32 3.31
C TRP A 2 5.88 -5.73 2.64
N ILE A 3 6.70 -6.51 3.34
CA ILE A 3 8.01 -6.99 2.83
C ILE A 3 7.84 -7.80 1.52
N LEU A 4 6.77 -8.59 1.38
CA LEU A 4 6.52 -9.37 0.15
C LEU A 4 6.13 -8.49 -1.04
N ALA A 5 5.65 -7.27 -0.78
CA ALA A 5 5.25 -6.28 -1.79
C ALA A 5 6.36 -5.26 -2.10
N THR A 6 7.15 -4.84 -1.09
CA THR A 6 8.07 -3.70 -1.21
C THR A 6 9.55 -4.08 -1.30
N CYS A 7 9.91 -5.33 -0.98
CA CYS A 7 11.31 -5.77 -0.93
C CYS A 7 11.99 -5.67 -2.31
N ARG A 8 13.22 -5.15 -2.31
CA ARG A 8 14.04 -4.99 -3.52
C ARG A 8 14.55 -6.33 -4.04
N ASP A 9 14.73 -7.31 -3.18
CA ASP A 9 15.18 -8.64 -3.58
C ASP A 9 14.01 -9.44 -4.18
N THR A 10 14.18 -9.93 -5.41
CA THR A 10 13.16 -10.68 -6.15
C THR A 10 12.84 -12.03 -5.49
N ILE A 11 13.75 -12.56 -4.66
CA ILE A 11 13.58 -13.87 -4.01
C ILE A 11 12.44 -13.85 -2.97
N TYR A 12 12.18 -12.69 -2.36
CA TYR A 12 11.13 -12.50 -1.37
C TYR A 12 9.85 -11.86 -1.94
N ARG A 13 9.84 -11.55 -3.25
CA ARG A 13 8.68 -10.95 -3.91
C ARG A 13 7.69 -12.01 -4.33
N ASP A 14 6.58 -12.03 -3.62
CA ASP A 14 5.40 -12.80 -3.98
C ASP A 14 4.19 -11.87 -3.87
N GLY A 15 3.98 -11.09 -4.94
CA GLY A 15 2.91 -10.10 -5.00
C GLY A 15 1.52 -10.72 -4.80
N ALA A 16 1.29 -11.94 -5.30
CA ALA A 16 0.02 -12.64 -5.15
C ALA A 16 -0.25 -12.97 -3.67
N LYS A 17 0.74 -13.53 -2.97
CA LYS A 17 0.65 -13.79 -1.53
C LYS A 17 0.61 -12.52 -0.70
N ALA A 18 1.28 -11.44 -1.15
CA ALA A 18 1.20 -10.14 -0.51
C ALA A 18 -0.25 -9.60 -0.56
N VAL A 19 -0.93 -9.72 -1.70
CA VAL A 19 -2.33 -9.30 -1.86
C VAL A 19 -3.23 -10.14 -0.96
N GLU A 20 -3.08 -11.46 -0.94
CA GLU A 20 -3.92 -12.33 -0.09
C GLU A 20 -3.80 -11.96 1.40
N LEU A 21 -2.56 -11.80 1.89
CA LEU A 21 -2.32 -11.46 3.29
C LEU A 21 -2.78 -10.04 3.62
N ALA A 22 -2.58 -9.07 2.72
CA ALA A 22 -3.02 -7.70 2.94
C ALA A 22 -4.54 -7.58 2.96
N LYS A 23 -5.25 -8.29 2.06
CA LYS A 23 -6.72 -8.36 2.07
C LYS A 23 -7.25 -8.90 3.38
N LYS A 24 -6.74 -10.06 3.83
CA LYS A 24 -7.11 -10.65 5.12
C LYS A 24 -6.86 -9.69 6.28
N ALA A 25 -5.75 -8.93 6.27
CA ALA A 25 -5.46 -7.96 7.31
C ALA A 25 -6.48 -6.81 7.35
N VAL A 26 -6.90 -6.30 6.18
CA VAL A 26 -7.93 -5.26 6.06
C VAL A 26 -9.31 -5.79 6.47
N GLU A 27 -9.66 -7.01 6.09
CA GLU A 27 -10.93 -7.66 6.47
C GLU A 27 -11.05 -7.85 7.99
N LEU A 28 -9.95 -8.16 8.68
CA LEU A 28 -9.94 -8.36 10.12
C LEU A 28 -10.05 -7.05 10.91
N ASP A 29 -9.35 -6.01 10.48
CA ASP A 29 -9.42 -4.67 11.06
C ASP A 29 -8.85 -3.68 10.06
N ALA A 30 -9.71 -2.84 9.48
CA ALA A 30 -9.31 -1.88 8.47
C ALA A 30 -8.73 -0.62 9.15
N ASN A 31 -7.48 -0.31 8.82
CA ASN A 31 -6.83 0.94 9.22
C ASN A 31 -5.90 1.44 8.12
N ALA A 32 -5.48 2.70 8.22
CA ALA A 32 -4.66 3.35 7.21
C ALA A 32 -3.39 2.56 6.85
N MET A 33 -2.69 1.98 7.84
CA MET A 33 -1.45 1.23 7.60
C MET A 33 -1.69 -0.07 6.83
N LYS A 34 -2.80 -0.75 7.10
CA LYS A 34 -3.15 -2.00 6.41
C LYS A 34 -3.64 -1.73 4.99
N LEU A 35 -4.39 -0.65 4.78
CA LEU A 35 -4.80 -0.22 3.45
C LEU A 35 -3.59 0.20 2.61
N ASP A 36 -2.64 0.94 3.17
CA ASP A 36 -1.36 1.27 2.52
C ASP A 36 -0.56 0.01 2.15
N THR A 37 -0.56 -1.01 3.02
CA THR A 37 0.03 -2.32 2.71
C THR A 37 -0.68 -3.04 1.57
N LEU A 38 -2.01 -2.97 1.52
CA LEU A 38 -2.81 -3.54 0.44
C LEU A 38 -2.59 -2.80 -0.88
N ALA A 39 -2.48 -1.48 -0.86
CA ALA A 39 -2.15 -0.67 -2.02
C ALA A 39 -0.78 -1.04 -2.60
N ALA A 40 0.23 -1.18 -1.75
CA ALA A 40 1.56 -1.65 -2.18
C ALA A 40 1.50 -3.06 -2.81
N ALA A 41 0.73 -3.97 -2.22
CA ALA A 41 0.55 -5.32 -2.76
C ALA A 41 -0.17 -5.34 -4.11
N TYR A 42 -1.20 -4.50 -4.29
CA TYR A 42 -1.88 -4.34 -5.57
C TYR A 42 -0.97 -3.77 -6.65
N ALA A 43 -0.20 -2.73 -6.32
CA ALA A 43 0.77 -2.15 -7.24
C ALA A 43 1.83 -3.18 -7.67
N GLU A 44 2.21 -4.09 -6.77
CA GLU A 44 3.19 -5.14 -7.07
C GLU A 44 2.72 -6.12 -8.15
N VAL A 45 1.43 -6.46 -8.14
CA VAL A 45 0.83 -7.36 -9.13
C VAL A 45 0.28 -6.62 -10.35
N GLY A 46 0.60 -5.33 -10.51
CA GLY A 46 0.19 -4.49 -11.64
C GLY A 46 -1.25 -3.99 -11.57
N LYS A 47 -1.96 -4.20 -10.45
CA LYS A 47 -3.32 -3.69 -10.22
C LYS A 47 -3.27 -2.24 -9.73
N PHE A 48 -2.82 -1.34 -10.59
CA PHE A 48 -2.56 0.05 -10.20
C PHE A 48 -3.84 0.83 -9.85
N GLU A 49 -4.95 0.59 -10.54
CA GLU A 49 -6.23 1.23 -10.20
C GLU A 49 -6.67 0.86 -8.78
N ASP A 50 -6.66 -0.43 -8.43
CA ASP A 50 -6.95 -0.91 -7.08
C ASP A 50 -5.98 -0.30 -6.06
N ALA A 51 -4.69 -0.17 -6.40
CA ALA A 51 -3.68 0.44 -5.55
C ALA A 51 -3.95 1.93 -5.29
N ILE A 52 -4.34 2.68 -6.32
CA ILE A 52 -4.65 4.11 -6.24
C ILE A 52 -5.86 4.32 -5.32
N THR A 53 -6.97 3.63 -5.58
CA THR A 53 -8.20 3.75 -4.77
C THR A 53 -7.93 3.39 -3.31
N THR A 54 -7.22 2.28 -3.07
CA THR A 54 -6.90 1.83 -1.71
C THR A 54 -5.99 2.83 -0.98
N GLN A 55 -5.00 3.41 -1.67
CA GLN A 55 -4.09 4.40 -1.06
C GLN A 55 -4.79 5.73 -0.77
N GLU A 56 -5.74 6.16 -1.61
CA GLU A 56 -6.56 7.35 -1.37
C GLU A 56 -7.44 7.17 -0.12
N GLU A 57 -8.06 6.01 0.05
CA GLU A 57 -8.81 5.66 1.25
C GLU A 57 -7.92 5.68 2.51
N ALA A 58 -6.71 5.12 2.41
CA ALA A 58 -5.73 5.13 3.50
C ALA A 58 -5.37 6.57 3.93
N ILE A 59 -5.16 7.47 2.98
CA ILE A 59 -4.87 8.89 3.22
C ILE A 59 -6.07 9.59 3.90
N ASP A 60 -7.29 9.30 3.46
CA ASP A 60 -8.48 9.92 4.04
C ASP A 60 -8.75 9.46 5.47
N LEU A 61 -8.43 8.21 5.81
CA LEU A 61 -8.44 7.75 7.21
C LEU A 61 -7.38 8.46 8.06
N LEU A 62 -6.15 8.64 7.56
CA LEU A 62 -5.11 9.38 8.29
C LEU A 62 -5.51 10.82 8.61
N LYS A 63 -6.18 11.50 7.66
CA LYS A 63 -6.70 12.86 7.86
C LYS A 63 -7.76 12.91 8.96
N LYS A 64 -8.62 11.88 9.05
CA LYS A 64 -9.67 11.77 10.07
C LYS A 64 -9.10 11.44 11.45
N GLU A 65 -8.05 10.63 11.53
CA GLU A 65 -7.44 10.18 12.79
C GLU A 65 -6.44 11.18 13.41
N VAL A 66 -6.27 12.38 12.83
CA VAL A 66 -5.30 13.41 13.27
C VAL A 66 -3.89 12.82 13.43
N LYS A 67 -3.50 11.94 12.51
CA LYS A 67 -2.17 11.33 12.49
C LYS A 67 -1.11 12.37 12.08
N PRO A 68 0.15 12.18 12.48
CA PRO A 68 1.20 13.16 12.19
C PRO A 68 1.37 13.32 10.66
N LYS A 69 1.56 14.59 10.24
CA LYS A 69 1.60 15.01 8.83
C LYS A 69 2.63 14.26 7.98
N ASN A 70 3.74 13.86 8.60
CA ASN A 70 4.79 13.06 7.97
C ASN A 70 4.28 11.73 7.39
N LEU A 71 3.26 11.11 7.99
CA LEU A 71 2.69 9.86 7.51
C LEU A 71 1.78 10.08 6.29
N ILE A 72 0.99 11.16 6.30
CA ILE A 72 0.17 11.58 5.15
C ILE A 72 1.06 11.88 3.95
N ASP A 73 2.18 12.57 4.16
CA ASP A 73 3.14 12.89 3.10
C ASP A 73 3.76 11.61 2.50
N GLN A 74 4.16 10.64 3.34
CA GLN A 74 4.68 9.34 2.87
C GLN A 74 3.66 8.58 2.02
N PHE A 75 2.39 8.56 2.44
CA PHE A 75 1.31 7.91 1.70
C PHE A 75 1.03 8.63 0.38
N GLY A 76 1.16 9.96 0.37
CA GLY A 76 1.09 10.78 -0.83
C GLY A 76 2.20 10.47 -1.84
N GLU A 77 3.42 10.24 -1.39
CA GLU A 77 4.53 9.83 -2.29
C GLU A 77 4.28 8.46 -2.93
N ARG A 78 3.74 7.50 -2.16
CA ARG A 78 3.33 6.18 -2.68
C ARG A 78 2.22 6.32 -3.72
N LEU A 79 1.20 7.13 -3.43
CA LEU A 79 0.11 7.40 -4.36
C LEU A 79 0.62 7.99 -5.68
N LYS A 80 1.58 8.93 -5.64
CA LYS A 80 2.20 9.48 -6.86
C LYS A 80 2.91 8.39 -7.66
N SER A 81 3.61 7.46 -7.00
CA SER A 81 4.23 6.31 -7.66
C SER A 81 3.20 5.43 -8.35
N TYR A 82 2.09 5.11 -7.68
CA TYR A 82 1.04 4.26 -8.25
C TYR A 82 0.32 4.93 -9.42
N LYS A 83 0.05 6.24 -9.34
CA LYS A 83 -0.50 7.04 -10.46
C LYS A 83 0.44 7.07 -11.67
N ALA A 84 1.75 6.92 -11.45
CA ALA A 84 2.73 6.76 -12.51
C ALA A 84 2.91 5.30 -12.98
N HIS A 85 2.04 4.37 -12.57
CA HIS A 85 2.12 2.93 -12.82
C HIS A 85 3.45 2.31 -12.36
N LYS A 86 3.98 2.79 -11.22
CA LYS A 86 5.23 2.29 -10.64
C LYS A 86 4.97 1.71 -9.24
N PRO A 87 5.34 0.44 -8.98
CA PRO A 87 5.23 -0.13 -7.65
C PRO A 87 6.18 0.58 -6.69
N TRP A 88 5.78 0.67 -5.42
CA TRP A 88 6.61 1.27 -4.39
C TRP A 88 7.67 0.27 -3.92
N ARG A 89 8.91 0.74 -3.81
CA ARG A 89 10.05 -0.02 -3.27
C ARG A 89 10.62 0.73 -2.10
N GLU A 90 10.85 0.05 -0.99
CA GLU A 90 11.62 0.64 0.10
C GLU A 90 13.05 0.90 -0.38
N LYS A 91 13.62 2.04 0.03
CA LYS A 91 14.97 2.44 -0.35
C LYS A 91 16.01 1.56 0.32
#